data_AF-A0A7S1WRW8-F1
#
_entry.id   AF-A0A7S1WRW8-F1
#
_cell.length_a   1.000
_cell.length_b   1.000
_cell.length_c   1.000
_cell.angle_alpha   90.00
_cell.angle_beta   90.00
_cell.angle_gamma   90.00
#
_symmetry.space_group_name_H-M   'P 1'
#
loop_
_entity.id
_entity.type
_entity.pdbx_description
1 polymer ?
#
loop_
_entity_poly.entity_id
_entity_poly.type
_entity_poly.pdbx_seq_one_letter_code
_entity_poly.pdbx_strand_id
1 'polypeptide(L)'
;HATLTIAMNRLQGKSNTGEGGEEPTRYSPMENGDSANSAIKQVASGRFGVTIEYLSNAKEIQIKMAQGAKPGEGGELPGWKVEPHIAECRSSTAGVGLVSPPPHHDIYSIEDLAQLIHDLKSANPDANVSVKLVSEQGVGVVAAGV
;
A
#
# COMPACT_ATOMS: atom_id res chain seq x y z
N HIS A 1 8.78 9.88 -6.74
CA HIS A 1 7.45 9.53 -6.22
C HIS A 1 6.57 10.77 -6.04
N ALA A 2 6.96 11.71 -5.16
CA ALA A 2 6.17 12.90 -4.83
C ALA A 2 5.69 13.74 -6.04
N THR A 3 6.48 13.87 -7.11
CA THR A 3 6.07 14.55 -8.34
C THR A 3 4.77 13.99 -8.93
N LEU A 4 4.62 12.66 -8.96
CA LEU A 4 3.39 12.01 -9.43
C LEU A 4 2.23 12.31 -8.48
N THR A 5 2.47 12.24 -7.17
CA THR A 5 1.45 12.50 -6.17
C THR A 5 0.92 13.93 -6.26
N ILE A 6 1.80 14.92 -6.33
CA ILE A 6 1.44 16.33 -6.50
C ILE A 6 0.66 16.54 -7.79
N ALA A 7 1.12 15.98 -8.90
CA ALA A 7 0.43 16.08 -10.18
C ALA A 7 -0.99 15.49 -10.12
N MET A 8 -1.15 14.28 -9.56
CA MET A 8 -2.47 13.64 -9.44
C MET A 8 -3.39 14.43 -8.51
N ASN A 9 -2.88 14.96 -7.40
CA ASN A 9 -3.68 15.75 -6.47
C ASN A 9 -4.15 17.07 -7.10
N ARG A 10 -3.31 17.74 -7.89
CA ARG A 10 -3.72 18.93 -8.68
C ARG A 10 -4.81 18.61 -9.69
N LEU A 11 -4.74 17.44 -10.31
CA LEU A 11 -5.74 16.96 -11.28
C LEU A 11 -6.99 16.35 -10.63
N GLN A 12 -7.08 16.35 -9.29
CA GLN A 12 -8.13 15.67 -8.53
C GLN A 12 -8.22 14.15 -8.82
N GLY A 13 -7.15 13.59 -9.37
CA GLY A 13 -6.98 12.14 -9.50
C GLY A 13 -6.43 11.51 -8.22
N LYS A 14 -6.04 10.24 -8.31
CA LYS A 14 -5.46 9.50 -7.19
C LYS A 14 -4.10 8.91 -7.58
N SER A 15 -3.10 9.15 -6.73
CA SER A 15 -1.82 8.43 -6.75
C SER A 15 -1.82 7.36 -5.66
N ASN A 16 -0.96 6.36 -5.81
CA ASN A 16 -0.83 5.23 -4.88
C ASN A 16 0.61 5.18 -4.33
N THR A 17 0.76 4.93 -3.03
CA THR A 17 2.06 4.80 -2.34
C THR A 17 2.90 3.62 -2.80
N GLY A 18 2.27 2.57 -3.33
CA GLY A 18 2.88 1.27 -3.48
C GLY A 18 3.19 0.62 -2.13
N GLU A 19 4.13 -0.33 -2.14
CA GLU A 19 4.39 -1.23 -0.99
C GLU A 19 5.36 -0.68 0.05
N GLY A 20 5.82 0.56 -0.13
CA GLY A 20 7.02 1.07 0.52
C GLY A 20 6.80 1.90 1.78
N GLY A 21 5.55 2.14 2.18
CA GLY A 21 5.20 3.18 3.15
C GLY A 21 5.14 4.58 2.51
N GLU A 22 4.87 5.58 3.33
CA GLU A 22 4.93 7.00 2.96
C GLU A 22 5.40 7.82 4.17
N GLU A 23 6.25 8.81 3.94
CA GLU A 23 6.81 9.62 5.02
C GLU A 23 5.73 10.56 5.63
N PRO A 24 5.60 10.64 6.98
CA PRO A 24 4.57 11.46 7.61
C PRO A 24 4.62 12.95 7.28
N THR A 25 5.80 13.46 6.94
CA THR A 25 6.00 14.85 6.48
C THR A 25 5.16 15.20 5.23
N ARG A 26 4.70 14.19 4.48
CA ARG A 26 3.90 14.36 3.27
C ARG A 26 2.40 14.48 3.53
N TYR A 27 1.93 14.21 4.75
CA TYR A 27 0.51 14.25 5.09
C TYR A 27 -0.04 15.68 5.18
N SER A 28 0.82 16.63 5.52
CA SER A 28 0.49 18.05 5.53
C SER A 28 0.67 18.70 4.15
N PRO A 29 -0.14 19.71 3.79
CA PRO A 29 0.11 20.53 2.61
C PRO A 29 1.49 21.20 2.69
N MET A 30 2.12 21.34 1.53
CA MET A 30 3.36 22.08 1.34
C MET A 30 3.09 23.59 1.43
N GLU A 31 4.14 24.40 1.64
CA GLU A 31 4.03 25.86 1.74
C GLU A 31 3.37 26.52 0.51
N ASN A 32 3.54 25.93 -0.67
CA ASN A 32 2.95 26.40 -1.92
C ASN A 32 1.50 25.93 -2.12
N GLY A 33 0.90 25.25 -1.14
CA GLY A 33 -0.46 24.71 -1.20
C GLY A 33 -0.59 23.34 -1.89
N ASP A 34 0.49 22.78 -2.45
CA ASP A 34 0.46 21.43 -3.02
C ASP A 34 0.32 20.37 -1.92
N SER A 35 -0.19 19.21 -2.29
CA SER A 35 -0.18 18.02 -1.42
C SER A 35 0.69 16.93 -2.01
N ALA A 36 1.67 16.46 -1.24
CA ALA A 36 2.48 15.30 -1.55
C ALA A 36 1.94 14.01 -0.91
N ASN A 37 0.74 14.05 -0.30
CA ASN A 37 0.07 12.90 0.32
C ASN A 37 -0.59 12.03 -0.77
N SER A 38 -0.26 10.74 -0.84
CA SER A 38 -0.89 9.85 -1.82
C SER A 38 -2.31 9.49 -1.42
N ALA A 39 -3.28 9.71 -2.30
CA ALA A 39 -4.68 9.43 -1.99
C ALA A 39 -4.96 7.94 -1.71
N ILE A 40 -4.24 7.03 -2.38
CA ILE A 40 -4.33 5.58 -2.16
C ILE A 40 -3.12 5.11 -1.35
N LYS A 41 -3.39 4.40 -0.27
CA LYS A 41 -2.40 3.80 0.63
C LYS A 41 -2.43 2.29 0.46
N GLN A 42 -1.34 1.67 0.02
CA GLN A 42 -1.32 0.22 -0.17
C GLN A 42 -0.99 -0.53 1.13
N VAL A 43 -1.63 -1.69 1.30
CA VAL A 43 -1.34 -2.69 2.32
C VAL A 43 -0.94 -3.97 1.59
N ALA A 44 0.33 -4.35 1.68
CA ALA A 44 0.90 -5.54 1.05
C ALA A 44 1.49 -6.48 2.11
N SER A 45 1.84 -7.71 1.72
CA SER A 45 2.28 -8.79 2.61
C SER A 45 3.36 -8.40 3.62
N GLY A 46 4.35 -7.59 3.20
CA GLY A 46 5.44 -7.13 4.08
C GLY A 46 5.04 -6.08 5.13
N ARG A 47 3.85 -5.46 5.02
CA ARG A 47 3.34 -4.38 5.89
C ARG A 47 4.31 -3.22 6.13
N PHE A 48 5.26 -3.00 5.21
CA PHE A 48 6.24 -1.93 5.34
C PHE A 48 5.56 -0.56 5.41
N GLY A 49 5.86 0.19 6.48
CA GLY A 49 5.33 1.53 6.70
C GLY A 49 3.82 1.58 6.97
N VAL A 50 3.16 0.45 7.23
CA VAL A 50 1.73 0.41 7.55
C VAL A 50 1.56 0.72 9.04
N THR A 51 1.20 1.96 9.34
CA THR A 51 0.89 2.46 10.69
C THR A 51 -0.54 3.01 10.73
N ILE A 52 -1.08 3.24 11.94
CA ILE A 52 -2.42 3.87 12.04
C ILE A 52 -2.44 5.26 11.40
N GLU A 53 -1.37 6.06 11.59
CA GLU A 53 -1.23 7.38 10.97
C GLU A 53 -1.22 7.29 9.44
N TYR A 54 -0.51 6.30 8.87
CA TYR A 54 -0.49 6.03 7.43
C TYR A 54 -1.88 5.67 6.90
N LEU A 55 -2.63 4.81 7.60
CA LEU A 55 -3.97 4.39 7.21
C LEU A 55 -4.99 5.53 7.32
N SER A 56 -4.95 6.32 8.39
CA SER A 56 -5.86 7.46 8.60
C SER A 56 -5.64 8.59 7.58
N ASN A 57 -4.47 8.66 6.93
CA ASN A 57 -4.17 9.62 5.87
C ASN A 57 -4.50 9.12 4.45
N ALA A 58 -5.28 8.03 4.33
CA ALA A 58 -5.77 7.49 3.07
C ALA A 58 -7.16 8.06 2.69
N LYS A 59 -7.41 8.26 1.39
CA LYS A 59 -8.78 8.32 0.84
C LYS A 59 -9.27 6.94 0.38
N GLU A 60 -8.32 6.05 0.10
CA GLU A 60 -8.57 4.67 -0.27
C GLU A 60 -7.40 3.80 0.18
N ILE A 61 -7.70 2.63 0.73
CA ILE A 61 -6.71 1.65 1.16
C ILE A 61 -6.77 0.48 0.18
N GLN A 62 -5.64 0.13 -0.43
CA GLN A 62 -5.57 -0.95 -1.40
C GLN A 62 -4.86 -2.18 -0.82
N ILE A 63 -5.58 -3.28 -0.64
CA ILE A 63 -5.01 -4.59 -0.32
C ILE A 63 -4.37 -5.14 -1.60
N LYS A 64 -3.05 -5.34 -1.59
CA LYS A 64 -2.31 -5.91 -2.72
C LYS A 64 -2.16 -7.42 -2.56
N MET A 65 -3.07 -8.18 -3.15
CA MET A 65 -2.93 -9.64 -3.22
C MET A 65 -1.83 -10.07 -4.18
N ALA A 66 -1.73 -9.41 -5.35
CA ALA A 66 -0.75 -9.78 -6.37
C ALA A 66 -0.41 -8.61 -7.31
N GLN A 67 0.58 -8.84 -8.19
CA GLN A 67 0.94 -7.93 -9.28
C GLN A 67 1.23 -8.72 -10.56
N GLY A 68 0.86 -8.17 -11.72
CA GLY A 68 0.98 -8.89 -13.00
C GLY A 68 2.41 -9.21 -13.42
N ALA A 69 3.41 -8.45 -12.96
CA ALA A 69 4.81 -8.68 -13.30
C ALA A 69 5.39 -9.95 -12.66
N LYS A 70 4.86 -10.36 -11.50
CA LYS A 70 5.27 -11.57 -10.78
C LYS A 70 4.13 -12.06 -9.89
N PRO A 71 3.12 -12.73 -10.48
CA PRO A 71 2.03 -13.32 -9.72
C PRO A 71 2.58 -14.44 -8.82
N GLY A 72 2.09 -14.54 -7.58
CA GLY A 72 2.54 -15.57 -6.64
C GLY A 72 3.84 -15.28 -5.89
N GLU A 73 4.41 -14.08 -6.05
CA GLU A 73 5.61 -13.64 -5.33
C GLU A 73 5.38 -12.30 -4.59
N GLY A 74 6.21 -12.04 -3.58
CA GLY A 74 6.23 -10.78 -2.85
C GLY A 74 6.99 -9.66 -3.56
N GLY A 75 6.87 -8.44 -3.04
CA GLY A 75 7.70 -7.30 -3.47
C GLY A 75 9.19 -7.54 -3.19
N GLU A 76 10.06 -6.93 -4.00
CA GLU A 76 11.51 -6.98 -3.83
C GLU A 76 12.11 -5.58 -3.86
N LEU A 77 13.00 -5.29 -2.93
CA LEU A 77 13.85 -4.12 -2.94
C LEU A 77 15.30 -4.54 -2.61
N PRO A 78 16.23 -4.45 -3.58
CA PRO A 78 17.64 -4.74 -3.34
C PRO A 78 18.23 -3.89 -2.22
N GLY A 79 19.10 -4.48 -1.38
CA GLY A 79 19.62 -3.83 -0.17
C GLY A 79 20.37 -2.52 -0.41
N TRP A 80 21.09 -2.42 -1.52
CA TRP A 80 21.80 -1.19 -1.91
C TRP A 80 20.84 -0.03 -2.26
N LYS A 81 19.55 -0.29 -2.47
CA LYS A 81 18.49 0.72 -2.59
C LYS A 81 17.80 1.02 -1.27
N VAL A 82 18.11 0.31 -0.20
CA VAL A 82 17.52 0.52 1.14
C VAL A 82 18.38 1.52 1.88
N GLU A 83 18.28 2.77 1.44
CA GLU A 83 18.93 3.91 2.08
C GLU A 83 18.34 4.18 3.47
N PRO A 84 19.04 4.93 4.35
CA PRO A 84 18.57 5.18 5.73
C PRO A 84 17.12 5.69 5.83
N HIS A 85 16.72 6.62 4.96
CA HIS A 85 15.35 7.15 4.95
C HIS A 85 14.31 6.11 4.50
N ILE A 86 14.67 5.20 3.58
CA ILE A 86 13.81 4.08 3.17
C ILE A 86 13.70 3.07 4.31
N ALA A 87 14.81 2.77 4.97
CA ALA A 87 14.84 1.87 6.12
C ALA A 87 13.95 2.40 7.25
N GLU A 88 14.03 3.70 7.55
CA GLU A 88 13.19 4.37 8.53
C GLU A 88 11.70 4.28 8.15
N CYS A 89 11.34 4.67 6.91
CA CYS A 89 9.97 4.62 6.41
C CYS A 89 9.37 3.20 6.47
N ARG A 90 10.20 2.17 6.33
CA ARG A 90 9.79 0.75 6.34
C ARG A 90 9.98 0.05 7.67
N SER A 91 10.51 0.74 8.69
CA SER A 91 10.95 0.14 9.95
C SER A 91 11.87 -1.09 9.73
N SER A 92 12.81 -0.96 8.80
CA SER A 92 13.76 -2.00 8.40
C SER A 92 15.21 -1.57 8.63
N THR A 93 16.17 -2.41 8.22
CA THR A 93 17.61 -2.13 8.34
C THR A 93 18.19 -1.57 7.05
N ALA A 94 18.92 -0.46 7.12
CA ALA A 94 19.59 0.13 5.96
C ALA A 94 20.63 -0.84 5.36
N GLY A 95 20.70 -0.88 4.03
CA GLY A 95 21.61 -1.76 3.28
C GLY A 95 21.16 -3.23 3.17
N VAL A 96 20.11 -3.64 3.90
CA VAL A 96 19.60 -5.03 3.88
C VAL A 96 18.49 -5.16 2.84
N GLY A 97 18.58 -6.18 1.98
CA GLY A 97 17.55 -6.44 0.97
C GLY A 97 16.20 -6.79 1.61
N LEU A 98 15.12 -6.27 1.04
CA LEU A 98 13.76 -6.53 1.49
C LEU A 98 13.04 -7.39 0.46
N VAL A 99 12.77 -8.64 0.84
CA VAL A 99 11.90 -9.54 0.09
C VAL A 99 10.66 -9.78 0.93
N SER A 100 9.51 -9.32 0.45
CA SER A 100 8.25 -9.54 1.16
C SER A 100 7.83 -11.02 1.03
N PRO A 101 7.14 -11.58 2.04
CA PRO A 101 6.49 -12.88 1.89
C PRO A 101 5.55 -12.89 0.68
N PRO A 102 5.42 -14.00 -0.06
CA PRO A 102 4.43 -14.08 -1.12
C PRO A 102 2.98 -13.90 -0.63
N PRO A 103 2.50 -14.58 0.45
CA PRO A 103 1.15 -14.37 0.96
C PRO A 103 1.09 -13.24 1.99
N HIS A 104 -0.10 -12.67 2.16
CA HIS A 104 -0.47 -11.97 3.38
C HIS A 104 -0.60 -13.00 4.51
N HIS A 105 0.17 -12.85 5.60
CA HIS A 105 0.15 -13.83 6.70
C HIS A 105 -1.12 -13.81 7.56
N ASP A 106 -2.01 -12.85 7.28
CA ASP A 106 -3.32 -12.65 7.86
C ASP A 106 -4.46 -12.87 6.84
N ILE A 107 -4.17 -13.48 5.68
CA ILE A 107 -5.17 -13.84 4.67
C ILE A 107 -4.88 -15.25 4.14
N TYR A 108 -5.55 -16.27 4.68
CA TYR A 108 -5.45 -17.65 4.19
C TYR A 108 -6.76 -18.17 3.58
N SER A 109 -7.81 -17.37 3.65
CA SER A 109 -9.16 -17.68 3.19
C SER A 109 -9.91 -16.40 2.82
N ILE A 110 -11.11 -16.52 2.24
CA ILE A 110 -11.91 -15.35 1.87
C ILE A 110 -12.47 -14.63 3.11
N GLU A 111 -12.71 -15.39 4.18
CA GLU A 111 -13.16 -14.91 5.48
C GLU A 111 -12.08 -14.06 6.14
N ASP A 112 -10.81 -14.46 6.01
CA ASP A 112 -9.67 -13.66 6.51
C ASP A 112 -9.52 -12.35 5.74
N LEU A 113 -9.76 -12.37 4.42
CA LEU A 113 -9.78 -11.13 3.63
C LEU A 113 -10.92 -10.21 4.09
N ALA A 114 -12.10 -10.76 4.34
CA ALA A 114 -13.22 -10.00 4.89
C ALA A 114 -12.88 -9.39 6.26
N GLN A 115 -12.16 -10.13 7.12
CA GLN A 115 -11.66 -9.62 8.39
C GLN A 115 -10.68 -8.46 8.19
N LEU A 116 -9.70 -8.58 7.30
CA LEU A 116 -8.78 -7.47 7.02
C LEU A 116 -9.52 -6.24 6.46
N ILE A 117 -10.52 -6.43 5.60
CA ILE A 117 -11.36 -5.32 5.10
C ILE A 117 -12.08 -4.64 6.28
N HIS A 118 -12.62 -5.41 7.23
CA HIS A 118 -13.25 -4.88 8.43
C HIS A 118 -12.27 -4.08 9.29
N ASP A 119 -11.06 -4.60 9.50
CA ASP A 119 -10.02 -3.95 10.31
C ASP A 119 -9.59 -2.62 9.67
N LEU A 120 -9.40 -2.59 8.35
CA LEU A 120 -9.01 -1.37 7.62
C LEU A 120 -10.11 -0.30 7.65
N LYS A 121 -11.38 -0.69 7.53
CA LYS A 121 -12.52 0.24 7.68
C LYS A 121 -12.68 0.72 9.12
N SER A 122 -12.28 -0.09 10.10
CA SER A 122 -12.27 0.30 11.51
C SER A 122 -11.14 1.30 11.80
N ALA A 123 -9.98 1.12 11.16
CA ALA A 123 -8.84 2.03 11.26
C ALA A 123 -9.08 3.37 10.54
N ASN A 124 -9.81 3.37 9.43
CA ASN A 124 -10.21 4.56 8.69
C ASN A 124 -11.61 4.40 8.09
N PRO A 125 -12.66 4.87 8.78
CA PRO A 125 -14.05 4.75 8.33
C PRO A 125 -14.37 5.51 7.04
N ASP A 126 -13.59 6.55 6.71
CA ASP A 126 -13.82 7.41 5.55
C ASP A 126 -13.14 6.86 4.27
N ALA A 127 -12.22 5.91 4.40
CA ALA A 127 -11.49 5.35 3.27
C ALA A 127 -12.28 4.23 2.59
N ASN A 128 -12.30 4.26 1.25
CA ASN A 128 -12.69 3.08 0.48
C ASN A 128 -11.63 1.98 0.62
N VAL A 129 -12.01 0.72 0.51
CA VAL A 129 -11.08 -0.41 0.45
C VAL A 129 -11.13 -1.05 -0.93
N SER A 130 -10.00 -1.19 -1.59
CA SER A 130 -9.87 -1.88 -2.88
C SER A 130 -8.96 -3.10 -2.78
N VAL A 131 -9.22 -4.13 -3.58
CA VAL A 131 -8.40 -5.35 -3.63
C VAL A 131 -7.78 -5.47 -5.02
N LYS A 132 -6.44 -5.52 -5.06
CA LYS A 132 -5.68 -5.65 -6.32
C LYS A 132 -5.37 -7.11 -6.61
N LEU A 133 -6.07 -7.64 -7.59
CA LEU A 133 -5.90 -8.99 -8.14
C LEU A 133 -5.11 -8.94 -9.45
N VAL A 134 -4.69 -10.13 -9.92
CA VAL A 134 -4.12 -10.33 -11.25
C VAL A 134 -5.10 -11.12 -12.10
N SER A 135 -5.20 -10.79 -13.38
CA SER A 135 -6.07 -11.51 -14.32
C SER A 135 -5.55 -12.93 -14.53
N GLU A 136 -6.41 -13.90 -14.25
CA GLU A 136 -6.19 -15.33 -14.50
C GLU A 136 -7.56 -16.01 -14.69
N GLN A 137 -7.58 -17.19 -15.33
CA GLN A 137 -8.78 -18.01 -15.37
C GLN A 137 -9.29 -18.27 -13.94
N GLY A 138 -10.56 -17.93 -13.67
CA GLY A 138 -11.16 -18.08 -12.35
C GLY A 138 -11.16 -16.82 -11.48
N VAL A 139 -10.50 -15.72 -11.89
CA VAL A 139 -10.51 -14.46 -11.12
C VAL A 139 -11.93 -13.91 -10.89
N GLY A 140 -12.88 -14.18 -11.79
CA GLY A 140 -14.28 -13.78 -11.63
C GLY A 140 -14.97 -14.45 -10.44
N VAL A 141 -14.59 -15.69 -10.09
CA VAL A 141 -15.12 -16.40 -8.91
C VAL A 141 -14.58 -15.75 -7.64
N VAL A 142 -13.29 -15.42 -7.63
CA VAL A 142 -12.65 -14.69 -6.52
C VAL A 142 -13.30 -13.32 -6.36
N ALA A 143 -13.45 -12.56 -7.43
CA ALA A 143 -14.03 -11.22 -7.41
C ALA A 143 -15.50 -11.17 -6.91
N ALA A 144 -16.24 -12.27 -6.99
CA ALA A 144 -17.60 -12.35 -6.47
C ALA A 144 -17.65 -12.57 -4.95
N GLY A 145 -16.59 -13.11 -4.35
CA GLY A 145 -16.49 -13.35 -2.90
C GLY A 145 -15.81 -12.23 -2.11
N VAL A 146 -15.19 -11.27 -2.81
CA VAL A 146 -14.39 -10.16 -2.26
C VAL A 146 -15.24 -8.89 -2.14
#